data_AF-A0A421AX97-F1
#
_entry.id   AF-A0A421AX97-F1
#
_cell.length_a   1.000
_cell.length_b   1.000
_cell.length_c   1.000
_cell.angle_alpha   90.00
_cell.angle_beta   90.00
_cell.angle_gamma   90.00
#
_symmetry.space_group_name_H-M   'P 1'
#
loop_
_entity.id
_entity.type
_entity.pdbx_description
1 polymer ?
#
loop_
_entity_poly.entity_id
_entity_poly.type
_entity_poly.pdbx_seq_one_letter_code
_entity_poly.pdbx_strand_id
1 'polypeptide(L)'
;MATRLTGAARLLAQARDHWNRPGTTSLSGAPVRTLPETHQSTVNPYWDLASTVPVHERTLPVEGSGVLVEVLPPPHGPFGWWVPQKQIAWAVPSPGDLAWLEERLGGRPVLDLGAGLGYWSWQLRQLDIDSLAYDLGTGSRAWLDDVEPYATVHNGPAEVAADHPDRALLLCWPPANGMADTALHHYQGDTVVYVGELNPDVCAGQAFFTALERWDLLGHSPFHVNLYGFRGVLRAYRRRECDRPPRRTEGACRNSATSGTCDRW
;
A
#
# COMPACT_ATOMS: atom_id res chain seq x y z
N MET A 1 4.55 6.67 -19.76
CA MET A 1 5.61 5.74 -19.31
C MET A 1 6.99 6.42 -19.26
N ALA A 2 7.47 7.06 -20.34
CA ALA A 2 8.81 7.65 -20.43
C ALA A 2 9.15 8.67 -19.30
N THR A 3 8.28 9.64 -19.01
CA THR A 3 8.57 10.70 -18.02
C THR A 3 8.66 10.17 -16.57
N ARG A 4 7.82 9.19 -16.20
CA ARG A 4 7.82 8.57 -14.86
C ARG A 4 9.12 7.82 -14.58
N LEU A 5 9.55 7.02 -15.57
CA LEU A 5 10.81 6.28 -15.49
C LEU A 5 12.02 7.22 -15.47
N THR A 6 11.92 8.41 -16.07
CA THR A 6 13.00 9.42 -16.07
C THR A 6 13.28 9.96 -14.67
N GLY A 7 12.23 10.23 -13.87
CA GLY A 7 12.37 10.72 -12.49
C GLY A 7 13.09 9.71 -11.60
N ALA A 8 12.61 8.47 -11.59
CA ALA A 8 13.22 7.41 -10.79
C ALA A 8 14.63 7.02 -11.27
N ALA A 9 14.89 7.01 -12.58
CA ALA A 9 16.24 6.81 -13.13
C ALA A 9 17.22 7.90 -12.68
N ARG A 10 16.76 9.16 -12.59
CA ARG A 10 17.57 10.25 -12.04
C ARG A 10 17.89 10.05 -10.56
N LEU A 11 16.92 9.63 -9.74
CA LEU A 11 17.16 9.31 -8.33
C LEU A 11 18.14 8.15 -8.17
N LEU A 12 18.00 7.11 -8.99
CA LEU A 12 18.90 5.97 -9.02
C LEU A 12 20.33 6.38 -9.36
N ALA A 13 20.52 7.21 -10.39
CA ALA A 13 21.84 7.72 -10.77
C ALA A 13 22.45 8.55 -9.63
N GLN A 14 21.68 9.45 -9.02
CA GLN A 14 22.14 10.25 -7.88
C GLN A 14 22.54 9.38 -6.68
N ALA A 15 21.79 8.32 -6.39
CA ALA A 15 22.10 7.41 -5.30
C ALA A 15 23.40 6.63 -5.57
N ARG A 16 23.54 6.05 -6.77
CA ARG A 16 24.77 5.35 -7.18
C ARG A 16 25.99 6.28 -7.13
N ASP A 17 25.85 7.49 -7.64
CA ASP A 17 26.93 8.49 -7.63
C ASP A 17 27.35 8.91 -6.22
N HIS A 18 26.45 8.85 -5.22
CA HIS A 18 26.77 9.18 -3.84
C HIS A 18 27.45 8.00 -3.14
N TRP A 19 26.84 6.82 -3.20
CA TRP A 19 27.29 5.65 -2.44
C TRP A 19 28.57 5.01 -2.99
N ASN A 20 28.90 5.23 -4.27
CA ASN A 20 30.16 4.76 -4.87
C ASN A 20 31.36 5.70 -4.65
N ARG A 21 31.20 6.85 -3.97
CA ARG A 21 32.33 7.76 -3.71
C ARG A 21 33.31 7.15 -2.72
N PRO A 22 34.63 7.30 -2.92
CA PRO A 22 35.62 6.89 -1.94
C PRO A 22 35.38 7.55 -0.58
N GLY A 23 35.38 6.74 0.48
CA GLY A 23 35.20 7.22 1.86
C GLY A 23 33.76 7.39 2.32
N THR A 24 32.76 7.11 1.48
CA THR A 24 31.36 7.07 1.92
C THR A 24 31.11 5.91 2.89
N THR A 25 30.42 6.18 3.99
CA THR A 25 30.00 5.20 5.00
C THR A 25 28.49 5.25 5.20
N SER A 26 27.89 4.18 5.73
CA SER A 26 26.52 4.23 6.23
C SER A 26 26.38 5.19 7.42
N LEU A 27 25.14 5.42 7.88
CA LEU A 27 24.86 6.22 9.08
C LEU A 27 25.56 5.67 10.34
N SER A 28 25.79 4.36 10.40
CA SER A 28 26.52 3.71 11.51
C SER A 28 28.05 3.81 11.39
N GLY A 29 28.58 4.43 10.33
CA GLY A 29 30.01 4.44 10.03
C GLY A 29 30.55 3.11 9.50
N ALA A 30 29.68 2.12 9.28
CA ALA A 30 30.06 0.85 8.71
C ALA A 30 30.23 0.96 7.18
N PRO A 31 30.95 0.00 6.55
CA PRO A 31 30.96 -0.13 5.10
C PRO A 31 29.53 -0.26 4.56
N VAL A 32 29.27 0.40 3.44
CA VAL A 32 27.97 0.33 2.75
C VAL A 32 27.68 -1.13 2.37
N ARG A 33 26.53 -1.64 2.85
CA ARG A 33 25.96 -2.92 2.42
C ARG A 33 24.60 -2.66 1.83
N THR A 34 24.35 -3.16 0.64
CA THR A 34 23.07 -3.01 -0.05
C THR A 34 22.28 -4.31 -0.04
N LEU A 35 21.02 -4.26 -0.45
CA LEU A 35 20.21 -5.45 -0.65
C LEU A 35 20.81 -6.32 -1.78
N PRO A 36 20.71 -7.65 -1.70
CA PRO A 36 21.12 -8.53 -2.79
C PRO A 36 20.26 -8.28 -4.03
N GLU A 37 20.81 -8.60 -5.20
CA GLU A 37 20.03 -8.61 -6.43
C GLU A 37 18.90 -9.65 -6.32
N THR A 38 17.68 -9.20 -6.61
CA THR A 38 16.47 -10.03 -6.56
C THR A 38 15.80 -9.98 -7.92
N HIS A 39 15.37 -11.14 -8.43
CA HIS A 39 14.59 -11.22 -9.65
C HIS A 39 13.31 -10.39 -9.52
N GLN A 40 13.03 -9.56 -10.53
CA GLN A 40 11.85 -8.70 -10.57
C GLN A 40 10.89 -9.20 -11.65
N SER A 41 9.65 -9.52 -11.25
CA SER A 41 8.58 -9.87 -12.18
C SER A 41 7.85 -8.64 -12.75
N THR A 42 8.26 -7.44 -12.34
CA THR A 42 7.65 -6.16 -12.73
C THR A 42 8.73 -5.14 -13.01
N VAL A 43 8.42 -4.11 -13.79
CA VAL A 43 9.25 -2.90 -13.80
C VAL A 43 9.01 -2.18 -12.47
N ASN A 44 10.04 -2.08 -11.62
CA ASN A 44 9.92 -1.48 -10.28
C ASN A 44 11.12 -0.54 -10.01
N PRO A 45 11.08 0.70 -10.49
CA PRO A 45 12.22 1.61 -10.40
C PRO A 45 12.53 2.06 -8.97
N TYR A 46 11.61 1.89 -8.01
CA TYR A 46 11.94 2.04 -6.60
C TYR A 46 12.81 0.91 -6.09
N TRP A 47 12.52 -0.34 -6.46
CA TRP A 47 13.35 -1.45 -6.03
C TRP A 47 14.78 -1.31 -6.57
N ASP A 48 14.92 -0.83 -7.81
CA ASP A 48 16.23 -0.47 -8.36
C ASP A 48 16.93 0.58 -7.50
N LEU A 49 16.20 1.58 -6.96
CA LEU A 49 16.75 2.56 -6.03
C LEU A 49 17.10 1.94 -4.67
N ALA A 50 16.15 1.28 -4.01
CA ALA A 50 16.31 0.71 -2.68
C ALA A 50 17.42 -0.34 -2.61
N SER A 51 17.62 -1.11 -3.68
CA SER A 51 18.72 -2.07 -3.79
C SER A 51 20.10 -1.43 -3.95
N THR A 52 20.19 -0.11 -4.16
CA THR A 52 21.45 0.62 -4.26
C THR A 52 21.79 1.47 -3.05
N VAL A 53 20.88 1.57 -2.07
CA VAL A 53 21.12 2.35 -0.85
C VAL A 53 21.46 1.43 0.33
N PRO A 54 22.21 1.91 1.33
CA PRO A 54 22.66 1.08 2.44
C PRO A 54 21.50 0.51 3.23
N VAL A 55 21.64 -0.74 3.68
CA VAL A 55 20.77 -1.35 4.69
C VAL A 55 21.11 -0.77 6.05
N HIS A 56 20.08 -0.34 6.77
CA HIS A 56 20.19 0.13 8.13
C HIS A 56 19.92 -1.01 9.11
N GLU A 57 20.89 -1.31 9.98
CA GLU A 57 20.76 -2.33 11.01
C GLU A 57 19.95 -1.79 12.21
N ARG A 58 18.62 -1.80 12.08
CA ARG A 58 17.69 -1.60 13.21
C ARG A 58 16.59 -2.63 13.24
N THR A 59 16.12 -2.90 14.44
CA THR A 59 14.94 -3.71 14.69
C THR A 59 13.68 -3.01 14.16
N LEU A 60 12.92 -3.69 13.32
CA LEU A 60 11.59 -3.26 12.91
C LEU A 60 10.55 -3.53 14.01
N PRO A 61 9.39 -2.86 14.01
CA PRO A 61 8.37 -3.05 15.05
C PRO A 61 7.90 -4.51 15.19
N VAL A 62 7.96 -5.27 14.11
CA VAL A 62 7.60 -6.68 14.07
C VAL A 62 8.82 -7.45 13.61
N GLU A 63 9.23 -8.45 14.37
CA GLU A 63 10.37 -9.29 14.02
C GLU A 63 10.16 -9.95 12.66
N GLY A 64 11.18 -9.91 11.80
CA GLY A 64 11.11 -10.48 10.45
C GLY A 64 10.10 -9.82 9.52
N SER A 65 9.68 -8.57 9.74
CA SER A 65 8.69 -7.88 8.90
C SER A 65 9.26 -7.05 7.75
N GLY A 66 10.56 -7.16 7.48
CA GLY A 66 11.19 -6.40 6.40
C GLY A 66 12.63 -6.00 6.67
N VAL A 67 13.07 -5.02 5.90
CA VAL A 67 14.40 -4.39 5.98
C VAL A 67 14.24 -2.87 5.97
N LEU A 68 15.15 -2.16 6.64
CA LEU A 68 15.23 -0.70 6.63
C LEU A 68 16.41 -0.25 5.77
N VAL A 69 16.25 0.79 4.95
CA VAL A 69 17.31 1.31 4.07
C VAL A 69 17.52 2.82 4.24
N GLU A 70 18.75 3.29 4.05
CA GLU A 70 19.21 4.65 4.38
C GLU A 70 18.99 5.64 3.23
N VAL A 71 17.75 6.13 3.08
CA VAL A 71 17.46 7.28 2.20
C VAL A 71 17.45 8.56 3.03
N LEU A 72 18.59 9.25 3.07
CA LEU A 72 18.86 10.37 3.95
C LEU A 72 19.24 11.65 3.19
N PRO A 73 18.88 12.83 3.72
CA PRO A 73 19.31 14.09 3.11
C PRO A 73 20.83 14.29 3.23
N PRO A 74 21.43 15.13 2.37
CA PRO A 74 22.81 15.55 2.52
C PRO A 74 23.09 16.13 3.93
N PRO A 75 24.30 15.89 4.51
CA PRO A 75 25.44 15.21 3.89
C PRO A 75 25.39 13.68 3.99
N HIS A 76 24.42 13.10 4.71
CA HIS A 76 24.36 11.66 5.03
C HIS A 76 23.84 10.78 3.89
N GLY A 77 23.28 11.37 2.84
CA GLY A 77 22.82 10.65 1.67
C GLY A 77 22.59 11.58 0.47
N PRO A 78 22.17 11.01 -0.67
CA PRO A 78 21.99 11.75 -1.91
C PRO A 78 20.76 12.70 -1.88
N PHE A 79 19.72 12.35 -1.13
CA PHE A 79 18.47 13.09 -1.03
C PHE A 79 17.60 12.58 0.14
N GLY A 80 16.77 13.46 0.70
CA GLY A 80 15.88 13.10 1.81
C GLY A 80 14.81 12.08 1.44
N TRP A 81 14.35 11.30 2.42
CA TRP A 81 13.31 10.27 2.29
C TRP A 81 12.01 10.76 1.64
N TRP A 82 11.71 12.06 1.73
CA TRP A 82 10.51 12.64 1.11
C TRP A 82 10.59 12.62 -0.42
N VAL A 83 11.79 12.64 -1.01
CA VAL A 83 11.96 12.68 -2.47
C VAL A 83 11.34 11.44 -3.16
N PRO A 84 11.69 10.19 -2.80
CA PRO A 84 11.04 9.03 -3.39
C PRO A 84 9.54 8.96 -3.05
N GLN A 85 9.10 9.39 -1.87
CA GLN A 85 7.67 9.41 -1.52
C GLN A 85 6.85 10.32 -2.44
N LYS A 86 7.39 11.50 -2.75
CA LYS A 86 6.74 12.48 -3.63
C LYS A 86 6.64 12.04 -5.09
N GLN A 87 7.50 11.12 -5.51
CA GLN A 87 7.62 10.70 -6.91
C GLN A 87 7.10 9.27 -7.15
N ILE A 88 6.87 8.50 -6.09
CA ILE A 88 6.55 7.06 -6.16
C ILE A 88 5.34 6.75 -5.29
N ALA A 89 5.54 6.45 -4.00
CA ALA A 89 4.50 6.19 -3.00
C ALA A 89 5.08 6.26 -1.58
N TRP A 90 4.21 6.36 -0.57
CA TRP A 90 4.59 6.39 0.84
C TRP A 90 5.31 5.12 1.33
N ALA A 91 4.81 3.96 0.89
CA ALA A 91 5.54 2.70 0.94
C ALA A 91 5.46 2.04 -0.43
N VAL A 92 6.54 1.36 -0.77
CA VAL A 92 6.72 0.83 -2.11
C VAL A 92 7.03 -0.66 -2.01
N PRO A 93 6.38 -1.52 -2.81
CA PRO A 93 6.60 -2.96 -2.71
C PRO A 93 8.00 -3.35 -3.17
N SER A 94 8.64 -4.25 -2.41
CA SER A 94 9.71 -5.07 -2.97
C SER A 94 9.15 -6.16 -3.89
N PRO A 95 9.99 -6.81 -4.73
CA PRO A 95 9.58 -7.99 -5.48
C PRO A 95 9.03 -9.11 -4.56
N GLY A 96 9.62 -9.25 -3.37
CA GLY A 96 9.14 -10.20 -2.36
C GLY A 96 7.79 -9.80 -1.75
N ASP A 97 7.52 -8.50 -1.57
CA ASP A 97 6.19 -8.03 -1.15
C ASP A 97 5.12 -8.39 -2.17
N LEU A 98 5.43 -8.22 -3.47
CA LEU A 98 4.49 -8.54 -4.53
C LEU A 98 4.20 -10.04 -4.61
N ALA A 99 5.24 -10.88 -4.57
CA ALA A 99 5.08 -12.33 -4.57
C ALA A 99 4.31 -12.82 -3.35
N TRP A 100 4.64 -12.31 -2.16
CA TRP A 100 3.92 -12.62 -0.93
C TRP A 100 2.46 -12.17 -1.01
N LEU A 101 2.20 -10.97 -1.53
CA LEU A 101 0.86 -10.43 -1.63
C LEU A 101 0.01 -11.20 -2.66
N GLU A 102 0.58 -11.54 -3.82
CA GLU A 102 -0.06 -12.39 -4.84
C GLU A 102 -0.54 -13.72 -4.24
N GLU A 103 0.33 -14.40 -3.46
CA GLU A 103 -0.04 -15.63 -2.74
C GLU A 103 -1.22 -15.40 -1.78
N ARG A 104 -1.20 -14.31 -1.00
CA ARG A 104 -2.27 -13.99 -0.03
C ARG A 104 -3.59 -13.61 -0.69
N LEU A 105 -3.52 -12.95 -1.84
CA LEU A 105 -4.69 -12.58 -2.63
C LEU A 105 -5.34 -13.81 -3.25
N GLY A 106 -4.55 -14.79 -3.72
CA GLY A 106 -5.07 -16.01 -4.32
C GLY A 106 -5.96 -15.72 -5.53
N GLY A 107 -5.55 -14.75 -6.36
CA GLY A 107 -6.30 -14.29 -7.53
C GLY A 107 -7.42 -13.29 -7.26
N ARG A 108 -7.64 -12.86 -6.00
CA ARG A 108 -8.63 -11.81 -5.70
C ARG A 108 -8.20 -10.46 -6.30
N PRO A 109 -9.11 -9.72 -6.95
CA PRO A 109 -8.85 -8.34 -7.33
C PRO A 109 -8.61 -7.44 -6.10
N VAL A 110 -8.00 -6.28 -6.32
CA VAL A 110 -7.65 -5.32 -5.26
C VAL A 110 -8.39 -3.99 -5.45
N LEU A 111 -8.88 -3.43 -4.35
CA LEU A 111 -9.26 -2.03 -4.22
C LEU A 111 -8.12 -1.30 -3.49
N ASP A 112 -7.36 -0.48 -4.21
CA ASP A 112 -6.30 0.37 -3.68
C ASP A 112 -6.91 1.73 -3.28
N LEU A 113 -7.18 1.91 -2.00
CA LEU A 113 -7.90 3.07 -1.48
C LEU A 113 -6.92 4.03 -0.78
N GLY A 114 -6.91 5.29 -1.22
CA GLY A 114 -5.83 6.24 -0.89
C GLY A 114 -4.60 6.01 -1.75
N ALA A 115 -4.82 5.69 -3.03
CA ALA A 115 -3.78 5.18 -3.92
C ALA A 115 -2.71 6.23 -4.27
N GLY A 116 -2.95 7.53 -4.03
CA GLY A 116 -2.07 8.62 -4.44
C GLY A 116 -1.81 8.60 -5.95
N LEU A 117 -0.58 8.32 -6.37
CA LEU A 117 -0.22 8.15 -7.79
C LEU A 117 -0.58 6.77 -8.35
N GLY A 118 -1.08 5.83 -7.53
CA GLY A 118 -1.47 4.49 -7.97
C GLY A 118 -0.29 3.54 -8.23
N TYR A 119 0.82 3.70 -7.51
CA TYR A 119 2.02 2.85 -7.70
C TYR A 119 1.74 1.38 -7.37
N TRP A 120 1.10 1.08 -6.24
CA TRP A 120 0.70 -0.30 -5.89
C TRP A 120 -0.22 -0.90 -6.95
N SER A 121 -1.25 -0.16 -7.36
CA SER A 121 -2.14 -0.55 -8.47
C SER A 121 -1.40 -0.82 -9.78
N TRP A 122 -0.38 -0.02 -10.11
CA TRP A 122 0.45 -0.25 -11.30
C TRP A 122 1.32 -1.50 -11.17
N GLN A 123 1.91 -1.73 -9.99
CA GLN A 123 2.70 -2.93 -9.71
C GLN A 123 1.86 -4.22 -9.77
N LEU A 124 0.66 -4.20 -9.19
CA LEU A 124 -0.26 -5.34 -9.18
C LEU A 124 -0.76 -5.69 -10.58
N ARG A 125 -1.09 -4.70 -11.41
CA ARG A 125 -1.52 -4.94 -12.80
C ARG A 125 -0.42 -5.53 -13.69
N GLN A 126 0.85 -5.28 -13.39
CA GLN A 126 1.97 -5.93 -14.08
C GLN A 126 2.08 -7.43 -13.76
N LEU A 127 1.40 -7.89 -12.70
CA LEU A 127 1.27 -9.29 -12.32
C LEU A 127 -0.11 -9.86 -12.67
N ASP A 128 -0.84 -9.22 -13.59
CA ASP A 128 -2.20 -9.59 -13.99
C ASP A 128 -3.22 -9.63 -12.83
N ILE A 129 -2.91 -8.97 -11.71
CA ILE A 129 -3.85 -8.78 -10.60
C ILE A 129 -4.72 -7.56 -10.93
N ASP A 130 -6.02 -7.81 -11.13
CA ASP A 130 -6.99 -6.73 -11.34
C ASP A 130 -6.99 -5.77 -10.14
N SER A 131 -6.87 -4.48 -10.42
CA SER A 131 -6.74 -3.44 -9.42
C SER A 131 -7.60 -2.25 -9.80
N LEU A 132 -8.31 -1.70 -8.81
CA LEU A 132 -9.10 -0.49 -8.91
C LEU A 132 -8.62 0.51 -7.87
N ALA A 133 -8.25 1.71 -8.30
CA ALA A 133 -7.60 2.70 -7.45
C ALA A 133 -8.51 3.90 -7.20
N TYR A 134 -8.66 4.33 -5.95
CA TYR A 134 -9.41 5.51 -5.55
C TYR A 134 -8.58 6.43 -4.65
N ASP A 135 -8.77 7.73 -4.80
CA ASP A 135 -8.23 8.77 -3.91
C ASP A 135 -9.16 10.00 -3.92
N LEU A 136 -9.11 10.85 -2.89
CA LEU A 136 -10.04 11.99 -2.70
C LEU A 136 -9.82 13.17 -3.68
N GLY A 137 -9.01 12.97 -4.71
CA GLY A 137 -8.84 13.91 -5.78
C GLY A 137 -7.78 13.45 -6.76
N THR A 138 -8.14 13.45 -8.05
CA THR A 138 -7.17 13.54 -9.15
C THR A 138 -6.42 14.88 -9.04
N GLY A 139 -5.53 15.01 -8.04
CA GLY A 139 -5.07 16.33 -7.62
C GLY A 139 -4.48 16.48 -6.23
N SER A 140 -4.25 15.43 -5.42
CA SER A 140 -3.38 15.56 -4.23
C SER A 140 -1.88 15.80 -4.58
N ARG A 141 -1.61 16.38 -5.76
CA ARG A 141 -0.39 17.15 -6.11
C ARG A 141 0.02 18.14 -5.02
N ALA A 142 -0.86 18.48 -4.08
CA ALA A 142 -0.50 19.26 -2.88
C ALA A 142 0.75 18.72 -2.16
N TRP A 143 1.02 17.41 -2.25
CA TRP A 143 2.20 16.78 -1.67
C TRP A 143 3.13 16.08 -2.66
N LEU A 144 2.68 15.83 -3.90
CA LEU A 144 3.42 15.11 -4.93
C LEU A 144 4.03 16.11 -5.92
N ASP A 145 5.25 15.86 -6.40
CA ASP A 145 5.82 16.65 -7.50
C ASP A 145 4.94 16.49 -8.75
N ASP A 146 5.14 17.32 -9.80
CA ASP A 146 4.43 17.21 -11.09
C ASP A 146 4.74 15.88 -11.84
N VAL A 147 4.28 14.77 -11.26
CA VAL A 147 4.52 13.40 -11.67
C VAL A 147 3.21 12.81 -12.16
N GLU A 148 3.28 12.24 -13.35
CA GLU A 148 2.17 11.52 -13.98
C GLU A 148 1.75 10.29 -13.14
N PRO A 149 0.46 10.10 -12.81
CA PRO A 149 -0.03 8.96 -12.00
C PRO A 149 0.27 7.59 -12.61
N TYR A 150 0.94 6.68 -11.90
CA TYR A 150 1.30 5.33 -12.36
C TYR A 150 0.12 4.50 -12.89
N ALA A 151 -1.07 4.71 -12.33
CA ALA A 151 -2.31 4.08 -12.75
C ALA A 151 -3.44 5.11 -12.93
N THR A 152 -4.54 4.70 -13.58
CA THR A 152 -5.81 5.41 -13.45
C THR A 152 -6.26 5.36 -11.99
N VAL A 153 -6.43 6.53 -11.39
CA VAL A 153 -6.94 6.70 -10.02
C VAL A 153 -8.26 7.47 -10.11
N HIS A 154 -9.33 6.85 -9.67
CA HIS A 154 -10.66 7.45 -9.65
C HIS A 154 -10.78 8.40 -8.45
N ASN A 155 -11.51 9.49 -8.64
CA ASN A 155 -11.89 10.33 -7.51
C ASN A 155 -13.00 9.63 -6.73
N GLY A 156 -12.81 9.46 -5.42
CA GLY A 156 -13.86 8.99 -4.54
C GLY A 156 -13.46 9.00 -3.07
N PRO A 157 -14.43 9.07 -2.17
CA PRO A 157 -14.19 9.06 -0.73
C PRO A 157 -13.95 7.64 -0.22
N ALA A 158 -13.69 7.47 1.08
CA ALA A 158 -13.35 6.17 1.65
C ALA A 158 -14.52 5.16 1.60
N GLU A 159 -15.74 5.67 1.57
CA GLU A 159 -17.00 4.93 1.58
C GLU A 159 -17.21 4.09 0.32
N VAL A 160 -16.49 4.37 -0.78
CA VAL A 160 -16.52 3.53 -1.99
C VAL A 160 -16.11 2.08 -1.72
N ALA A 161 -15.44 1.81 -0.58
CA ALA A 161 -15.16 0.45 -0.14
C ALA A 161 -16.43 -0.41 0.05
N ALA A 162 -17.59 0.20 0.30
CA ALA A 162 -18.88 -0.52 0.37
C ALA A 162 -19.28 -1.16 -0.97
N ASP A 163 -18.87 -0.56 -2.09
CA ASP A 163 -19.29 -0.96 -3.44
C ASP A 163 -18.41 -2.07 -4.05
N HIS A 164 -17.33 -2.45 -3.35
CA HIS A 164 -16.32 -3.40 -3.85
C HIS A 164 -16.03 -4.56 -2.88
N PRO A 165 -17.05 -5.29 -2.38
CA PRO A 165 -16.83 -6.42 -1.46
C PRO A 165 -16.08 -7.61 -2.09
N ASP A 166 -16.09 -7.70 -3.42
CA ASP A 166 -15.43 -8.73 -4.22
C ASP A 166 -13.91 -8.55 -4.29
N ARG A 167 -13.40 -7.38 -3.91
CA ARG A 167 -11.99 -7.00 -3.95
C ARG A 167 -11.37 -7.02 -2.57
N ALA A 168 -10.09 -7.38 -2.44
CA ALA A 168 -9.32 -7.14 -1.23
C ALA A 168 -9.07 -5.63 -1.06
N LEU A 169 -9.32 -5.09 0.13
CA LEU A 169 -9.08 -3.68 0.44
C LEU A 169 -7.60 -3.47 0.79
N LEU A 170 -6.86 -2.76 -0.06
CA LEU A 170 -5.49 -2.32 0.18
C LEU A 170 -5.49 -0.88 0.71
N LEU A 171 -4.84 -0.68 1.86
CA LEU A 171 -4.59 0.62 2.49
C LEU A 171 -3.09 0.80 2.68
N CYS A 172 -2.48 1.69 1.89
CA CYS A 172 -1.06 2.01 1.99
C CYS A 172 -0.82 3.38 2.62
N TRP A 173 -0.22 3.39 3.79
CA TRP A 173 0.06 4.55 4.63
C TRP A 173 -1.13 5.51 4.73
N PRO A 174 -2.33 5.02 5.08
CA PRO A 174 -3.49 5.90 5.18
C PRO A 174 -3.25 6.97 6.27
N PRO A 175 -3.70 8.21 6.04
CA PRO A 175 -3.56 9.28 7.04
C PRO A 175 -4.36 8.95 8.30
N ALA A 176 -3.87 9.43 9.46
CA ALA A 176 -4.55 9.32 10.74
C ALA A 176 -5.67 10.37 10.88
N ASN A 177 -6.59 10.44 9.91
CA ASN A 177 -7.62 11.48 9.80
C ASN A 177 -9.07 10.96 9.67
N GLY A 178 -9.31 9.67 9.86
CA GLY A 178 -10.65 9.07 9.68
C GLY A 178 -10.78 8.20 8.43
N MET A 179 -9.84 8.29 7.48
CA MET A 179 -9.96 7.62 6.19
C MET A 179 -9.99 6.09 6.32
N ALA A 180 -9.02 5.52 7.06
CA ALA A 180 -8.85 4.07 7.15
C ALA A 180 -9.99 3.41 7.92
N ASP A 181 -10.45 4.02 9.02
CA ASP A 181 -11.59 3.54 9.80
C ASP A 181 -12.90 3.67 9.02
N THR A 182 -13.12 4.76 8.30
CA THR A 182 -14.29 4.91 7.40
C THR A 182 -14.28 3.81 6.35
N ALA A 183 -13.15 3.60 5.67
CA ALA A 183 -13.00 2.53 4.68
C ALA A 183 -13.33 1.16 5.27
N LEU A 184 -12.71 0.82 6.41
CA LEU A 184 -12.87 -0.49 7.06
C LEU A 184 -14.30 -0.71 7.58
N HIS A 185 -14.95 0.36 8.06
CA HIS A 185 -16.34 0.34 8.53
C HIS A 185 -17.31 0.02 7.39
N HIS A 186 -17.13 0.66 6.23
CA HIS A 186 -18.00 0.50 5.07
C HIS A 186 -17.71 -0.76 4.26
N TYR A 187 -16.46 -1.21 4.24
CA TYR A 187 -16.03 -2.38 3.49
C TYR A 187 -16.80 -3.63 3.90
N GLN A 188 -17.45 -4.28 2.92
CA GLN A 188 -18.25 -5.49 3.12
C GLN A 188 -17.51 -6.77 2.73
N GLY A 189 -16.32 -6.65 2.13
CA GLY A 189 -15.46 -7.80 1.79
C GLY A 189 -14.75 -8.37 3.02
N ASP A 190 -13.88 -9.34 2.79
CA ASP A 190 -13.30 -10.15 3.87
C ASP A 190 -11.77 -10.14 3.93
N THR A 191 -11.09 -9.41 3.05
CA THR A 191 -9.62 -9.38 2.98
C THR A 191 -9.13 -7.94 3.04
N VAL A 192 -8.32 -7.62 4.04
CA VAL A 192 -7.68 -6.31 4.18
C VAL A 192 -6.18 -6.46 4.09
N VAL A 193 -5.54 -5.62 3.29
CA VAL A 193 -4.10 -5.51 3.18
C VAL A 193 -3.71 -4.14 3.69
N TYR A 194 -2.89 -4.10 4.72
CA TYR A 194 -2.44 -2.87 5.36
C TYR A 194 -0.93 -2.73 5.17
N VAL A 195 -0.50 -1.58 4.68
CA VAL A 195 0.91 -1.19 4.60
C VAL A 195 1.08 0.08 5.40
N GLY A 196 1.85 0.07 6.48
CA GLY A 196 2.03 1.26 7.30
C GLY A 196 2.57 0.97 8.69
N GLU A 197 2.79 2.03 9.46
CA GLU A 197 3.27 1.93 10.83
C GLU A 197 2.15 1.56 11.81
N LEU A 198 2.43 0.66 12.75
CA LEU A 198 1.45 0.18 13.73
C LEU A 198 1.16 1.17 14.87
N ASN A 199 1.75 2.36 14.84
CA ASN A 199 1.46 3.43 15.79
C ASN A 199 0.24 4.24 15.30
N PRO A 200 -0.89 4.23 16.02
CA PRO A 200 -2.10 4.96 15.64
C PRO A 200 -1.90 6.48 15.52
N ASP A 201 -0.91 7.05 16.22
CA ASP A 201 -0.60 8.48 16.15
C ASP A 201 0.14 8.87 14.86
N VAL A 202 0.70 7.89 14.15
CA VAL A 202 1.48 8.10 12.92
C VAL A 202 0.67 7.78 11.68
N CYS A 203 -0.08 6.67 11.69
CA CYS A 203 -0.77 6.15 10.51
C CYS A 203 -2.13 5.56 10.89
N ALA A 204 -3.11 5.66 9.99
CA ALA A 204 -4.47 5.09 10.07
C ALA A 204 -5.38 5.58 11.20
N GLY A 205 -4.84 5.92 12.38
CA GLY A 205 -5.61 6.38 13.53
C GLY A 205 -6.06 5.26 14.47
N GLN A 206 -6.37 5.63 15.71
CA GLN A 206 -6.77 4.70 16.78
C GLN A 206 -8.04 3.90 16.43
N ALA A 207 -9.04 4.55 15.84
CA ALA A 207 -10.31 3.91 15.48
C ALA A 207 -10.12 2.75 14.48
N PHE A 208 -9.21 2.91 13.52
CA PHE A 208 -8.89 1.87 12.55
C PHE A 208 -8.29 0.65 13.24
N PHE A 209 -7.26 0.84 14.06
CA PHE A 209 -6.60 -0.28 14.73
C PHE A 209 -7.53 -1.00 15.70
N THR A 210 -8.37 -0.28 16.44
CA THR A 210 -9.41 -0.90 17.28
C THR A 210 -10.42 -1.70 16.46
N ALA A 211 -10.83 -1.23 15.28
CA ALA A 211 -11.70 -2.00 14.39
C ALA A 211 -10.99 -3.24 13.81
N LEU A 212 -9.69 -3.14 13.53
CA LEU A 212 -8.85 -4.21 12.99
C LEU A 212 -8.66 -5.37 13.99
N GLU A 213 -8.86 -5.17 15.29
CA GLU A 213 -8.85 -6.24 16.31
C GLU A 213 -9.94 -7.30 16.08
N ARG A 214 -10.96 -7.02 15.26
CA ARG A 214 -12.00 -7.97 14.84
C ARG A 214 -11.60 -8.81 13.61
N TRP A 215 -10.37 -8.64 13.14
CA TRP A 215 -9.84 -9.35 11.99
C TRP A 215 -8.72 -10.28 12.42
N ASP A 216 -8.61 -11.42 11.75
CA ASP A 216 -7.54 -12.38 11.96
C ASP A 216 -6.34 -12.04 11.09
N LEU A 217 -5.18 -11.88 11.71
CA LEU A 217 -3.92 -11.65 11.00
C LEU A 217 -3.53 -12.92 10.24
N LEU A 218 -3.44 -12.85 8.91
CA LEU A 218 -2.97 -13.93 8.06
C LEU A 218 -1.45 -14.01 7.99
N GLY A 219 -0.78 -12.90 8.28
CA GLY A 219 0.68 -12.80 8.32
C GLY A 219 1.17 -11.42 7.90
N HIS A 220 2.49 -11.28 7.82
CA HIS A 220 3.17 -10.12 7.24
C HIS A 220 4.20 -10.55 6.20
N SER A 221 4.51 -9.66 5.26
CA SER A 221 5.63 -9.86 4.35
C SER A 221 6.94 -9.74 5.14
N PRO A 222 7.91 -10.65 4.95
CA PRO A 222 9.26 -10.49 5.48
C PRO A 222 10.17 -9.66 4.57
N PHE A 223 9.66 -9.23 3.41
CA PHE A 223 10.43 -8.58 2.37
C PHE A 223 10.15 -7.07 2.29
N HIS A 224 9.37 -6.52 3.23
CA HIS A 224 8.95 -5.14 3.14
C HIS A 224 10.13 -4.18 3.31
N VAL A 225 10.33 -3.29 2.35
CA VAL A 225 11.41 -2.30 2.43
C VAL A 225 10.88 -0.99 2.99
N ASN A 226 11.48 -0.57 4.09
CA ASN A 226 11.22 0.70 4.74
C ASN A 226 12.31 1.72 4.41
N LEU A 227 11.91 2.97 4.20
CA LEU A 227 12.83 4.11 4.18
C LEU A 227 13.20 4.51 5.60
N TYR A 228 14.43 4.92 5.84
CA TYR A 228 14.87 5.38 7.16
C TYR A 228 13.91 6.44 7.75
N GLY A 229 13.46 6.20 8.98
CA GLY A 229 12.46 7.01 9.67
C GLY A 229 11.02 6.51 9.54
N PHE A 230 10.75 5.58 8.63
CA PHE A 230 9.46 4.91 8.45
C PHE A 230 9.56 3.48 8.95
N ARG A 231 8.62 3.06 9.79
CA ARG A 231 8.63 1.75 10.43
C ARG A 231 7.36 0.98 10.10
N GLY A 232 7.12 0.82 8.81
CA GLY A 232 5.96 0.14 8.28
C GLY A 232 6.09 -1.38 8.27
N VAL A 233 4.92 -2.03 8.21
CA VAL A 233 4.76 -3.45 7.92
C VAL A 233 3.75 -3.61 6.79
N LEU A 234 3.92 -4.64 5.95
CA LEU A 234 2.87 -5.12 5.04
C LEU A 234 2.19 -6.33 5.69
N ARG A 235 0.90 -6.21 5.99
CA ARG A 235 0.10 -7.25 6.65
C ARG A 235 -1.17 -7.55 5.88
N ALA A 236 -1.61 -8.80 5.94
CA ALA A 236 -2.88 -9.24 5.39
C ALA A 236 -3.77 -9.77 6.51
N TYR A 237 -5.05 -9.46 6.44
CA TYR A 237 -6.05 -9.77 7.44
C TYR A 237 -7.28 -10.41 6.80
N ARG A 238 -7.93 -11.30 7.53
CA ARG A 238 -9.21 -11.94 7.17
C ARG A 238 -10.28 -11.49 8.15
N ARG A 239 -11.47 -11.15 7.65
CA ARG A 239 -12.61 -10.87 8.54
C ARG A 239 -12.98 -12.13 9.30
N ARG A 240 -13.14 -12.03 10.63
CA ARG A 240 -13.64 -13.15 11.44
C ARG A 240 -15.02 -13.59 10.98
N GLU A 241 -15.27 -14.89 11.05
CA GLU A 241 -16.56 -15.44 10.62
C GLU A 241 -17.74 -14.88 11.42
N CYS A 242 -17.57 -14.62 12.72
CA CYS A 242 -18.59 -14.02 13.57
C CYS A 242 -18.94 -12.57 13.21
N ASP A 243 -18.05 -11.87 12.50
CA ASP A 243 -18.21 -10.48 12.10
C ASP A 243 -18.54 -10.34 10.59
N ARG A 244 -18.73 -11.45 9.86
CA ARG A 244 -19.12 -11.40 8.44
C ARG A 244 -20.58 -10.96 8.31
N PRO A 245 -20.89 -10.01 7.39
CA PRO A 245 -22.27 -9.70 7.06
C PRO A 245 -22.97 -10.95 6.52
N PRO A 246 -24.27 -11.14 6.83
CA PRO A 246 -25.03 -12.26 6.26
C PRO A 246 -24.94 -12.21 4.74
N ARG A 247 -24.63 -13.36 4.10
CA ARG A 247 -24.59 -13.45 2.64
C ARG A 247 -25.92 -12.92 2.10
N ARG A 248 -25.88 -11.95 1.19
CA ARG A 248 -27.09 -11.56 0.45
C ARG A 248 -27.56 -12.82 -0.27
N THR A 249 -28.68 -13.38 0.17
CA THR A 249 -29.35 -14.44 -0.57
C THR A 249 -29.83 -13.83 -1.88
N GLU A 250 -29.31 -14.34 -3.01
CA GLU A 250 -29.97 -14.13 -4.29
C GLU A 250 -31.37 -14.75 -4.17
N GLY A 251 -32.41 -13.91 -4.25
CA GLY A 251 -33.79 -14.40 -4.27
C GLY A 251 -34.65 -14.02 -3.06
N ALA A 252 -34.93 -12.73 -2.90
CA ALA A 252 -36.23 -12.30 -2.37
C ALA A 252 -36.75 -11.16 -3.27
N CYS A 253 -37.05 -11.51 -4.53
CA CYS A 253 -37.91 -10.66 -5.34
C CYS A 253 -39.26 -10.57 -4.62
N ARG A 254 -39.62 -9.32 -4.29
CA ARG A 254 -40.87 -8.93 -3.67
C ARG A 254 -42.02 -9.28 -4.61
N ASN A 255 -42.92 -10.14 -4.18
CA ASN A 255 -44.30 -10.15 -4.68
C ASN A 255 -45.21 -9.73 -3.53
N SER A 256 -45.50 -8.43 -3.45
CA SER A 256 -46.67 -7.92 -2.72
C SER A 256 -47.24 -6.74 -3.48
N ALA A 257 -47.88 -7.06 -4.61
CA ALA A 257 -48.82 -6.17 -5.29
C ALA A 257 -49.88 -7.03 -5.99
N THR A 258 -51.14 -6.59 -5.89
CA THR A 258 -52.41 -7.22 -6.34
C THR A 258 -52.92 -8.30 -5.36
N SER A 259 -54.16 -8.30 -4.86
CA SER A 259 -55.44 -7.64 -5.20
C SER A 259 -56.29 -7.58 -3.91
N GLY A 260 -57.01 -6.49 -3.58
CA GLY A 260 -58.25 -6.13 -4.25
C GLY A 260 -59.46 -6.72 -3.51
N THR A 261 -60.03 -5.94 -2.59
CA THR A 261 -61.44 -5.93 -2.13
C THR A 261 -62.29 -7.20 -2.33
N CYS A 262 -62.61 -7.85 -1.21
CA CYS A 262 -63.76 -8.76 -1.11
C CYS A 262 -64.98 -7.91 -0.73
N ASP A 263 -65.84 -7.61 -1.70
CA ASP A 263 -67.19 -7.09 -1.46
C ASP A 263 -68.22 -8.08 -1.98
N ARG A 264 -69.28 -8.20 -1.17
CA ARG A 264 -70.47 -9.02 -1.27
C ARG A 264 -71.13 -8.90 -2.65
N TRP A 265 -71.56 -10.03 -3.24
CA TRP A 265 -72.96 -10.48 -3.43
C TRP A 265 -72.93 -11.83 -4.16
#